data_AF-A0A2N3B1R6-F1
#
_entry.id   AF-A0A2N3B1R6-F1
#
_cell.length_a   1.000
_cell.length_b   1.000
_cell.length_c   1.000
_cell.angle_alpha   90.00
_cell.angle_beta   90.00
_cell.angle_gamma   90.00
#
_symmetry.space_group_name_H-M   'P 1'
#
loop_
_entity.id
_entity.type
_entity.pdbx_description
1 polymer ?
#
loop_
_entity_poly.entity_id
_entity_poly.type
_entity_poly.pdbx_seq_one_letter_code
_entity_poly.pdbx_strand_id
1 'polypeptide(L)' 'MKFVLLESPGGNYLIVAQNIAWLRTGENGQTNVGMVGGSPLLVTGTIEEVAAKIEAADQSPGRTCVCARIMPRPTESPR' A
#
# COMPACT_ATOMS: atom_id res chain seq x y z
N MET A 1 -12.61 -6.87 -7.31
CA MET A 1 -11.17 -6.85 -7.60
C MET A 1 -10.60 -5.51 -7.15
N LYS A 2 -9.38 -5.46 -6.62
CA LYS A 2 -8.79 -4.26 -5.99
C LYS A 2 -7.74 -3.66 -6.92
N PHE A 3 -7.99 -2.45 -7.40
CA PHE A 3 -7.11 -1.71 -8.30
C PHE A 3 -6.43 -0.58 -7.54
N VAL A 4 -5.15 -0.38 -7.82
CA VAL A 4 -4.31 0.69 -7.28
C VAL A 4 -3.89 1.57 -8.43
N LEU A 5 -4.20 2.86 -8.33
CA LEU A 5 -3.76 3.85 -9.31
C LEU A 5 -2.39 4.38 -8.87
N LEU A 6 -1.36 4.04 -9.65
CA LEU A 6 0.01 4.44 -9.42
C LEU A 6 0.46 5.41 -10.51
N GLU A 7 0.94 6.56 -10.07
CA GLU A 7 1.42 7.62 -10.93
C GLU A 7 2.89 7.33 -11.25
N SER A 8 3.21 7.19 -12.53
CA SER A 8 4.57 6.99 -13.02
C SER A 8 4.96 8.20 -13.90
N PRO A 9 6.26 8.54 -14.00
CA PRO A 9 6.72 9.58 -14.92
C PRO A 9 6.29 9.34 -16.38
N GLY A 10 6.04 8.08 -16.75
CA GLY A 10 5.60 7.67 -18.09
C GLY A 10 4.08 7.53 -18.26
N GLY A 11 3.28 7.92 -17.28
CA GLY A 11 1.81 7.83 -17.32
C GLY A 11 1.19 7.17 -16.08
N ASN A 12 -0.14 7.25 -15.95
CA ASN A 12 -0.85 6.67 -14.82
C ASN A 12 -1.19 5.21 -15.09
N TYR A 13 -0.82 4.31 -14.17
CA TYR A 13 -1.05 2.88 -14.29
C TYR A 13 -2.06 2.40 -13.27
N LEU A 14 -3.05 1.64 -13.72
CA LEU A 14 -3.98 0.90 -12.87
C LEU A 14 -3.47 -0.53 -12.76
N ILE A 15 -2.90 -0.86 -11.61
CA ILE A 15 -2.42 -2.22 -11.34
C ILE A 15 -3.31 -2.91 -10.32
N VAL A 16 -3.42 -4.24 -10.43
CA VAL A 16 -4.17 -5.04 -9.46
C VAL A 16 -3.27 -5.28 -8.24
N ALA A 17 -3.77 -4.98 -7.04
CA ALA A 17 -2.98 -5.13 -5.80
C ALA A 17 -2.42 -6.56 -5.63
N GLN A 18 -3.21 -7.57 -6.00
CA GLN A 18 -2.81 -8.99 -5.94
C GLN A 18 -1.74 -9.39 -6.97
N ASN A 19 -1.48 -8.55 -7.97
CA ASN A 19 -0.44 -8.81 -8.98
C ASN A 19 0.92 -8.25 -8.55
N ILE A 20 1.00 -7.53 -7.42
CA ILE A 20 2.22 -6.93 -6.91
C ILE A 20 3.02 -8.00 -6.16
N ALA A 21 4.24 -8.26 -6.62
CA ALA A 21 5.13 -9.26 -6.04
C ALA A 21 6.10 -8.67 -5.01
N TRP A 22 6.62 -7.47 -5.27
CA TRP A 22 7.60 -6.80 -4.40
C TRP A 22 7.66 -5.31 -4.69
N LEU A 23 8.11 -4.55 -3.68
CA LEU A 23 8.38 -3.12 -3.76
C LEU A 23 9.86 -2.89 -3.43
N ARG A 24 10.54 -2.06 -4.21
CA ARG A 24 11.94 -1.70 -3.95
C ARG A 24 12.14 -0.20 -4.13
N THR A 25 12.93 0.41 -3.26
CA THR A 25 13.37 1.79 -3.42
C THR A 25 14.28 1.93 -4.64
N GLY A 26 13.93 2.85 -5.53
CA GLY A 26 14.72 3.24 -6.70
C GLY A 26 15.61 4.44 -6.39
N GLU A 27 16.50 4.76 -7.33
CA GLU A 27 17.62 5.69 -7.13
C GLU A 27 17.23 7.18 -7.13
N ASN A 28 15.99 7.51 -7.51
CA ASN A 28 15.53 8.88 -7.72
C ASN A 28 14.31 9.26 -6.84
N GLY A 29 14.19 8.67 -5.65
CA GLY A 29 12.99 8.83 -4.81
C GLY A 29 11.72 8.23 -5.43
N GLN A 30 11.92 7.31 -6.38
CA GLN A 30 10.87 6.55 -7.04
C GLN A 30 10.85 5.14 -6.46
N THR A 31 9.70 4.49 -6.48
CA THR A 31 9.53 3.11 -6.02
C THR A 31 9.37 2.21 -7.23
N ASN A 32 10.18 1.16 -7.30
CA ASN A 32 10.02 0.10 -8.28
C ASN A 32 8.98 -0.89 -7.78
N VAL A 33 7.92 -1.05 -8.56
CA VAL A 33 6.83 -1.98 -8.29
C VAL A 33 6.99 -3.18 -9.21
N GLY A 34 7.39 -4.32 -8.63
CA GLY A 34 7.50 -5.58 -9.33
C GLY A 34 6.12 -6.24 -9.47
N MET A 35 5.73 -6.57 -10.70
CA MET A 35 4.53 -7.34 -10.99
C MET A 35 4.86 -8.79 -11.31
N VAL A 36 3.95 -9.71 -11.00
CA VAL A 36 4.11 -11.12 -11.39
C VAL A 36 4.04 -11.25 -12.91
N GLY A 37 5.09 -11.81 -13.52
CA GLY A 37 5.14 -12.08 -14.96
C GLY A 37 5.34 -10.88 -15.88
N GLY A 38 5.77 -9.71 -15.35
CA GLY A 38 5.97 -8.50 -16.14
C GLY A 38 7.21 -7.70 -15.74
N SER A 39 7.51 -6.66 -16.52
CA SER A 39 8.57 -5.70 -16.21
C SER A 39 8.21 -4.84 -14.99
N PRO A 40 9.18 -4.52 -14.12
CA PRO A 40 8.93 -3.65 -12.98
C PRO A 40 8.58 -2.25 -13.45
N LEU A 41 7.64 -1.61 -12.76
CA LEU A 41 7.16 -0.28 -13.08
C LEU A 41 7.76 0.75 -12.14
N LEU A 42 8.28 1.84 -12.70
CA LEU A 42 8.80 2.97 -11.94
C LEU A 42 7.63 3.86 -11.50
N VAL A 43 7.39 3.95 -10.20
CA VAL A 43 6.30 4.73 -9.63
C VAL A 43 6.89 5.91 -8.88
N THR A 44 6.29 7.08 -9.10
CA THR A 44 6.65 8.31 -8.40
C THR A 44 6.09 8.27 -6.98
N GLY A 45 6.95 8.49 -5.98
CA GLY A 45 6.60 8.44 -4.55
C GLY A 45 7.45 7.46 -3.75
N THR A 46 7.46 7.62 -2.42
CA THR A 46 8.20 6.72 -1.54
C THR A 46 7.53 5.36 -1.41
N ILE A 47 8.29 4.36 -0.96
CA ILE A 47 7.77 3.00 -0.78
C ILE A 47 6.60 2.97 0.21
N GLU A 48 6.59 3.87 1.18
CA GLU A 48 5.54 3.98 2.20
C GLU A 48 4.26 4.55 1.62
N GLU A 49 4.34 5.57 0.76
CA GLU A 49 3.17 6.13 0.07
C GLU A 49 2.54 5.10 -0.88
N VAL A 50 3.38 4.34 -1.60
CA VAL A 50 2.90 3.28 -2.49
C VAL A 50 2.26 2.14 -1.68
N ALA A 51 2.88 1.73 -0.57
CA ALA A 51 2.30 0.73 0.34
C ALA A 51 0.95 1.20 0.90
N ALA A 52 0.88 2.45 1.38
CA ALA A 52 -0.36 3.03 1.90
C ALA A 52 -1.48 3.08 0.84
N LYS A 53 -1.16 3.39 -0.42
CA LYS A 53 -2.13 3.33 -1.53
C LYS A 53 -2.63 1.91 -1.80
N ILE A 54 -1.76 0.90 -1.70
CA ILE A 54 -2.13 -0.51 -1.85
C ILE A 54 -3.03 -0.95 -0.69
N GLU A 55 -2.69 -0.58 0.55
CA GLU A 55 -3.52 -0.88 1.72
C GLU A 55 -4.86 -0.14 1.70
N ALA A 56 -4.88 1.12 1.27
CA ALA A 56 -6.12 1.88 1.11
C ALA A 56 -7.02 1.27 0.02
N ALA A 57 -6.45 0.77 -1.08
CA ALA A 57 -7.18 0.02 -2.10
C ALA A 57 -7.66 -1.35 -1.58
N ASP A 58 -6.96 -1.92 -0.59
CA ASP A 58 -7.44 -3.09 0.14
C ASP A 58 -8.64 -2.74 1.04
N GLN A 59 -8.62 -1.56 1.64
CA GLN A 59 -9.65 -1.01 2.51
C GLN A 59 -10.79 -0.34 1.72
N SER A 60 -11.48 -1.08 0.85
CA SER A 60 -12.87 -0.70 0.56
C SER A 60 -13.66 -0.65 1.89
N PRO A 61 -14.54 0.35 2.11
CA PRO A 61 -15.17 0.66 3.40
C PRO A 61 -16.22 -0.35 3.91
N GLY A 62 -16.07 -1.62 3.58
CA GLY A 62 -16.95 -2.73 4.01
C GLY A 62 -16.29 -3.77 4.92
N ARG A 63 -15.02 -3.60 5.32
CA ARG A 63 -14.38 -4.47 6.33
C ARG A 63 -13.86 -3.63 7.49
N THR A 64 -14.79 -3.43 8.41
CA THR A 64 -14.60 -3.07 9.81
C THR A 64 -13.34 -3.72 10.40
N CYS A 65 -12.51 -2.87 10.99
CA CYS A 65 -11.78 -3.07 12.24
C CYS A 65 -11.63 -4.53 12.71
N VAL A 66 -10.44 -5.11 12.53
CA VAL A 66 -9.97 -6.28 13.31
C VAL A 66 -8.57 -6.01 13.85
N CYS A 67 -8.41 -4.90 14.59
CA CYS A 67 -7.35 -4.80 15.59
C CYS A 67 -7.85 -4.33 16.97
N ALA A 68 -9.17 -4.18 17.16
CA ALA A 68 -9.78 -4.06 18.49
C ALA A 68 -9.77 -5.40 19.29
N ARG A 69 -8.76 -6.27 19.12
CA ARG A 69 -8.74 -7.56 19.84
C ARG A 69 -7.41 -8.01 20.45
N ILE A 70 -6.42 -7.12 20.65
CA ILE A 70 -5.35 -7.38 21.63
C ILE A 70 -4.96 -6.07 22.33
N MET A 71 -5.77 -5.63 23.30
CA MET A 71 -5.32 -4.94 24.52
C MET A 71 -6.52 -4.68 25.46
N PRO A 72 -6.64 -5.38 26.60
CA PRO A 72 -7.26 -4.84 27.82
C PRO A 72 -6.18 -4.02 28.57
N ARG A 73 -6.39 -2.91 29.27
CA ARG A 73 -7.51 -2.08 29.76
C ARG A 73 -6.92 -0.67 29.99
N PRO A 74 -7.72 0.40 30.06
CA PRO A 74 -7.30 1.65 30.68
C PRO A 74 -7.33 1.47 32.21
N THR A 75 -6.19 1.62 32.89
CA THR A 75 -6.20 1.92 34.33
C THR A 75 -6.20 3.43 34.49
N GLU A 76 -7.39 4.01 34.56
CA GLU A 76 -7.60 5.15 35.45
C GLU A 76 -7.34 4.66 36.89
N SER A 77 -6.44 5.33 37.60
CA SER A 77 -6.86 6.00 38.82
C SER A 77 -5.86 7.10 39.18
N PRO A 78 -6.32 8.34 39.38
CA PRO A 78 -5.53 9.41 39.97
C PRO A 78 -5.52 9.23 41.49
N ARG A 79 -4.34 9.35 42.10
CA ARG A 79 -4.16 9.86 43.47
C ARG A 79 -2.70 10.21 43.72
#